data_AF-M5BQ84-F1
#
_entry.id   AF-M5BQ84-F1
#
_cell.length_a   1.000
_cell.length_b   1.000
_cell.length_c   1.000
_cell.angle_alpha   90.00
_cell.angle_beta   90.00
_cell.angle_gamma   90.00
#
_symmetry.space_group_name_H-M   'P 1'
#
loop_
_entity.id
_entity.type
_entity.pdbx_description
1 polymer ?
#
loop_
_entity_poly.entity_id
_entity_poly.type
_entity_poly.pdbx_seq_one_letter_code
_entity_poly.pdbx_strand_id
1 'polypeptide(L)'
;MRLFLVPSGTLIAKIPSKQLYDQTISQRPSTILALNHETYERTAHEVIPYAIQKLQAAGYKLVTLAECLGQQPYQSVGSPQTPDASWTC
;
A
#
# COMPACT_ATOMS: atom_id res chain seq x y z
N MET A 1 -14.70 -1.49 -11.93
CA MET A 1 -14.11 -0.72 -10.82
C MET A 1 -14.93 -0.96 -9.57
N ARG A 2 -14.43 -1.73 -8.61
CA ARG A 2 -15.02 -1.83 -7.27
C ARG A 2 -13.88 -1.65 -6.27
N LEU A 3 -13.90 -0.48 -5.65
CA LEU A 3 -12.99 -0.04 -4.62
C LEU A 3 -13.33 -0.79 -3.34
N PHE A 4 -12.44 -1.67 -2.89
CA PHE A 4 -12.50 -2.21 -1.53
C PHE A 4 -11.28 -1.69 -0.78
N LEU A 5 -11.55 -0.76 0.15
CA LEU A 5 -10.59 -0.28 1.12
C LEU A 5 -10.37 -1.42 2.13
N VAL A 6 -9.13 -1.87 2.31
CA VAL A 6 -8.77 -2.66 3.47
C VAL A 6 -8.22 -1.68 4.50
N PRO A 7 -9.03 -1.09 5.39
CA PRO A 7 -8.50 -0.27 6.46
C PRO A 7 -7.69 -1.18 7.40
N SER A 8 -6.43 -0.87 7.65
CA SER A 8 -5.66 -1.44 8.78
C SER A 8 -6.15 -0.93 10.14
N GLY A 9 -7.46 -0.71 10.30
CA GLY A 9 -8.03 0.07 11.39
C GLY A 9 -9.54 -0.05 11.56
N THR A 10 -10.18 -1.17 11.20
CA THR A 10 -11.48 -1.50 11.80
C THR A 10 -11.26 -1.87 13.26
N LEU A 11 -11.27 -0.84 14.12
CA LEU A 11 -11.56 -1.00 15.53
C LEU A 11 -12.75 -1.97 15.66
N ILE A 12 -12.52 -3.04 16.42
CA ILE A 12 -13.50 -3.96 17.02
C ILE A 12 -14.08 -5.08 16.12
N ALA A 13 -13.22 -5.90 15.50
CA ALA A 13 -13.43 -7.37 15.36
C ALA A 13 -12.19 -8.14 14.83
N LYS A 14 -11.23 -8.44 15.73
CA LYS A 14 -10.46 -9.72 15.83
C LYS A 14 -10.06 -10.47 14.53
N ILE A 15 -9.45 -9.84 13.52
CA ILE A 15 -8.75 -10.57 12.45
C ILE A 15 -7.31 -10.02 12.32
N PRO A 16 -6.27 -10.84 12.54
CA PRO A 16 -4.88 -10.44 12.30
C PRO A 16 -4.67 -10.00 10.85
N SER A 17 -3.89 -8.95 10.60
CA SER A 17 -3.71 -8.36 9.25
C SER A 17 -3.31 -9.39 8.18
N LYS A 18 -2.46 -10.38 8.53
CA LYS A 18 -2.07 -11.47 7.62
C LYS A 18 -3.28 -12.28 7.14
N GLN A 19 -4.21 -12.61 8.03
CA GLN A 19 -5.44 -13.35 7.69
C GLN A 19 -6.38 -12.51 6.81
N LEU A 20 -6.42 -11.19 6.98
CA LEU A 20 -7.22 -10.31 6.12
C LEU A 20 -6.69 -10.29 4.68
N TYR A 21 -5.36 -10.32 4.49
CA TYR A 21 -4.77 -10.52 3.16
C TYR A 21 -5.15 -11.88 2.58
N ASP A 22 -5.04 -12.98 3.34
CA ASP A 22 -5.43 -14.32 2.87
C ASP A 22 -6.89 -14.37 2.42
N GLN A 23 -7.80 -13.82 3.23
CA GLN A 23 -9.22 -13.77 2.92
C GLN A 23 -9.49 -12.92 1.67
N THR A 24 -8.89 -11.75 1.57
CA THR A 24 -9.07 -10.85 0.42
C THR A 24 -8.55 -11.50 -0.87
N ILE A 25 -7.38 -12.12 -0.83
CA ILE A 25 -6.81 -12.85 -1.98
C ILE A 25 -7.73 -14.00 -2.40
N SER A 26 -8.31 -14.73 -1.44
CA SER A 26 -9.22 -15.86 -1.73
C SER A 26 -10.50 -15.43 -2.47
N GLN A 27 -10.95 -14.19 -2.26
CA GLN A 27 -12.10 -13.60 -2.97
C GLN A 27 -11.77 -13.20 -4.41
N ARG A 28 -10.50 -13.27 -4.82
CA ARG A 28 -10.00 -12.94 -6.17
C ARG A 28 -10.53 -11.61 -6.74
N PRO A 29 -10.47 -10.50 -5.99
CA PRO A 29 -10.80 -9.19 -6.55
C PRO A 29 -9.81 -8.84 -7.67
N SER A 30 -10.26 -8.09 -8.68
CA SER A 30 -9.36 -7.63 -9.75
C SER A 30 -8.36 -6.56 -9.28
N THR A 31 -8.64 -5.91 -8.13
CA THR A 31 -7.85 -4.81 -7.57
C THR A 31 -8.00 -4.79 -6.06
N ILE A 32 -6.91 -4.50 -5.34
CA ILE A 32 -6.89 -4.36 -3.88
C ILE A 32 -6.22 -3.02 -3.57
N LEU A 33 -6.88 -2.18 -2.76
CA LEU A 33 -6.27 -0.97 -2.20
C LEU A 33 -6.19 -1.12 -0.68
N ALA A 34 -5.01 -1.50 -0.20
CA ALA A 34 -4.76 -1.73 1.23
C ALA A 34 -4.19 -0.47 1.89
N LEU A 35 -4.82 -0.04 2.98
CA LEU A 35 -4.26 0.98 3.86
C LEU A 35 -3.50 0.26 4.97
N ASN A 36 -2.20 0.51 5.12
CA ASN A 36 -1.37 0.01 6.21
C ASN A 36 -0.79 1.19 7.01
N HIS A 37 -0.41 0.96 8.27
CA HIS A 37 0.27 1.95 9.10
C HIS A 37 1.69 1.47 9.40
N GLU A 38 2.66 2.06 8.71
CA GLU A 38 4.09 1.75 8.79
C GLU A 38 4.75 2.19 10.10
N THR A 39 4.09 3.07 10.86
CA THR A 39 4.54 3.52 12.19
C THR A 39 4.54 2.40 13.23
N TYR A 40 3.90 1.27 12.95
CA TYR A 40 4.01 0.06 13.76
C TYR A 40 5.10 -0.86 13.20
N GLU A 41 6.12 -1.14 14.02
CA GLU A 41 7.27 -2.00 13.69
C GLU A 41 6.84 -3.32 13.03
N ARG A 42 5.88 -4.03 13.63
CA ARG A 42 5.36 -5.30 13.08
C ARG A 42 4.70 -5.15 11.71
N THR A 43 4.10 -4.01 11.40
CA THR A 43 3.56 -3.79 10.05
C THR A 43 4.69 -3.80 9.03
N ALA A 44 5.74 -3.01 9.30
CA ALA A 44 6.89 -2.86 8.41
C ALA A 44 7.68 -4.17 8.25
N HIS A 45 7.92 -4.89 9.36
CA HIS A 45 8.83 -6.03 9.38
C HIS A 45 8.16 -7.41 9.30
N GLU A 46 6.85 -7.52 9.56
CA GLU A 46 6.15 -8.81 9.48
C GLU A 46 4.99 -8.83 8.48
N VAL A 47 4.10 -7.82 8.52
CA VAL A 47 2.86 -7.85 7.73
C VAL A 47 3.15 -7.54 6.27
N ILE A 48 3.93 -6.49 5.98
CA ILE A 48 4.24 -6.09 4.60
C ILE A 48 5.05 -7.17 3.87
N PRO A 49 6.11 -7.77 4.43
CA PRO A 49 6.82 -8.87 3.77
C PRO A 49 5.91 -10.06 3.46
N TYR A 50 5.03 -10.44 4.39
CA TYR A 50 4.04 -11.51 4.16
C TYR A 50 3.07 -11.15 3.03
N ALA A 51 2.49 -9.94 3.06
CA ALA A 51 1.51 -9.49 2.08
C ALA A 51 2.10 -9.44 0.67
N ILE A 52 3.33 -8.92 0.51
CA ILE A 52 4.02 -8.86 -0.78
C ILE A 52 4.14 -10.25 -1.39
N GLN A 53 4.65 -11.23 -0.63
CA GLN A 53 4.81 -12.60 -1.11
C GLN A 53 3.48 -13.21 -1.56
N LYS A 54 2.42 -13.06 -0.75
CA LYS A 54 1.11 -13.66 -1.02
C LYS A 54 0.40 -13.00 -2.21
N LEU A 55 0.49 -11.68 -2.34
CA LEU A 55 -0.09 -10.94 -3.46
C LEU A 55 0.61 -11.26 -4.78
N GLN A 56 1.94 -11.28 -4.79
CA GLN A 56 2.71 -11.65 -5.99
C GLN A 56 2.45 -13.10 -6.39
N ALA A 57 2.41 -14.03 -5.44
CA ALA A 57 2.07 -15.43 -5.71
C ALA A 57 0.65 -15.60 -6.27
N ALA A 58 -0.28 -14.71 -5.92
CA ALA A 58 -1.63 -14.66 -6.47
C ALA A 58 -1.73 -13.93 -7.83
N GLY A 59 -0.61 -13.46 -8.38
CA GLY A 59 -0.54 -12.82 -9.70
C GLY A 59 -0.83 -11.32 -9.71
N TYR A 60 -0.92 -10.66 -8.55
CA TYR A 60 -1.09 -9.21 -8.49
C TYR A 60 0.21 -8.49 -8.84
N LYS A 61 0.07 -7.35 -9.53
CA LYS A 61 1.14 -6.36 -9.66
C LYS A 61 1.01 -5.36 -8.52
N LEU A 62 2.13 -5.08 -7.84
CA LEU A 62 2.20 -4.05 -6.82
C LEU A 62 2.58 -2.74 -7.50
N VAL A 63 1.66 -1.79 -7.48
CA VAL A 63 1.78 -0.51 -8.19
C VAL A 63 1.41 0.62 -7.25
N THR A 64 1.85 1.83 -7.57
CA THR A 64 1.36 3.05 -6.94
C THR A 64 -0.09 3.31 -7.31
N LEU A 65 -0.78 4.13 -6.49
CA LEU A 65 -2.14 4.55 -6.82
C LEU A 65 -2.19 5.31 -8.16
N ALA A 66 -1.16 6.10 -8.47
CA ALA A 66 -1.06 6.86 -9.71
C ALA A 66 -1.01 5.93 -10.94
N GLU A 67 -0.16 4.91 -10.92
CA GLU A 67 -0.10 3.88 -11.97
C GLU A 67 -1.42 3.11 -12.09
N CYS A 68 -2.02 2.74 -10.95
CA CYS A 68 -3.32 2.05 -10.94
C CYS A 68 -4.44 2.88 -11.61
N LEU A 69 -4.40 4.20 -11.46
CA LEU A 69 -5.39 5.12 -12.02
C LEU A 69 -4.99 5.69 -13.39
N GLY A 70 -3.78 5.42 -13.88
CA GLY A 70 -3.23 6.05 -15.09
C GLY A 70 -3.09 7.57 -14.97
N GLN A 71 -2.75 8.07 -13.78
CA GLN A 71 -2.65 9.50 -13.45
C GLN A 71 -1.20 9.92 -13.20
N GLN A 72 -0.94 11.23 -13.26
CA GLN A 72 0.32 11.78 -12.77
C GLN A 72 0.40 11.64 -11.24
N PRO A 73 1.54 11.23 -10.67
CA PRO A 73 1.66 10.97 -9.23
C PRO A 73 1.61 12.24 -8.37
N TYR A 74 1.96 13.38 -8.95
CA TYR A 74 1.94 14.67 -8.27
C TYR A 74 0.84 15.55 -8.84
N GLN A 75 0.00 16.10 -7.95
CA GLN A 75 -1.04 17.07 -8.33
C GLN A 75 -0.48 18.48 -8.51
N SER A 76 0.65 18.78 -7.88
CA SER A 76 1.36 20.06 -7.97
C SER A 76 2.85 19.83 -7.85
N VAL A 77 3.61 20.45 -8.75
CA VAL A 77 5.07 20.50 -8.71
C VAL A 77 5.50 21.96 -8.70
N GLY A 78 6.37 22.32 -7.76
CA GLY A 78 6.93 23.67 -7.69
C GLY A 78 8.08 23.86 -8.69
N SER A 79 8.61 25.08 -8.75
CA SER A 79 9.90 25.30 -9.40
C SER A 79 11.00 24.60 -8.58
N PRO A 80 11.99 23.97 -9.24
CA PRO A 80 13.18 23.48 -8.55
C PRO A 80 13.83 24.59 -7.73
N GLN A 81 14.36 24.23 -6.56
CA GLN A 81 15.12 25.14 -5.73
C GLN A 81 16.50 25.37 -6.34
N THR A 82 17.08 26.56 -6.16
CA THR A 82 18.48 26.79 -6.50
C THR A 82 19.33 26.14 -5.40
N PRO A 83 20.27 25.22 -5.74
CA PRO A 83 21.14 24.62 -4.74
C PRO A 83 21.87 25.71 -3.95
N ASP A 84 21.92 25.58 -2.62
CA ASP A 84 22.65 26.49 -1.75
C ASP A 84 23.61 25.73 -0.84
N ALA A 85 24.43 26.47 -0.08
CA ALA A 85 25.45 25.88 0.80
C ALA A 85 24.87 25.07 1.97
N SER A 86 23.55 25.08 2.20
CA SER A 86 22.90 24.24 3.22
C SER A 86 22.60 22.82 2.74
N TRP A 87 22.72 22.54 1.44
CA TRP A 87 22.49 21.22 0.88
C TRP A 87 23.66 20.31 1.19
N THR A 88 23.43 19.29 2.01
CA THR A 88 24.40 18.21 2.29
C THR A 88 23.89 16.91 1.70
N CYS A 89 24.77 16.11 1.09
CA CYS A 89 24.48 14.75 0.66
C CYS A 89 24.47 13.76 1.83
#